data_AF-A0A538GYZ4-F1
#
_entry.id   AF-A0A538GYZ4-F1
#
_cell.length_a   1.000
_cell.length_b   1.000
_cell.length_c   1.000
_cell.angle_alpha   90.00
_cell.angle_beta   90.00
_cell.angle_gamma   90.00
#
_symmetry.space_group_name_H-M   'P 1'
#
loop_
_entity.id
_entity.type
_entity.pdbx_description
1 polymer ?
#
loop_
_entity_poly.entity_id
_entity_poly.type
_entity_poly.pdbx_seq_one_letter_code
_entity_poly.pdbx_strand_id
1 'polypeptide(L)' 'MLALTKHRALVPGEVVLFTRLPGLGPKTARKIWQELGITTLEELRQAAEDERLRRLAGLGARSEEKILAALSAAAEP' A
#
# COMPACT_ATOMS: atom_id res chain seq x y z
N MET A 1 -10.01 3.87 -19.81
CA MET A 1 -8.80 3.03 -19.78
C MET A 1 -8.82 2.22 -18.49
N LEU A 2 -8.77 0.88 -18.63
CA LEU A 2 -8.62 -0.24 -17.67
C LEU A 2 -9.09 -0.01 -16.21
N ALA A 3 -10.28 -0.46 -15.81
CA ALA A 3 -10.60 -1.83 -15.36
C ALA A 3 -9.99 -2.18 -13.99
N LEU A 4 -10.68 -1.84 -12.90
CA LEU A 4 -10.47 -2.45 -11.58
C LEU A 4 -11.81 -2.60 -10.87
N THR A 5 -12.58 -3.57 -11.37
CA THR A 5 -13.68 -4.19 -10.65
C THR A 5 -13.09 -4.90 -9.43
N LYS A 6 -13.23 -4.38 -8.21
CA LYS A 6 -12.95 -5.20 -7.01
C LYS A 6 -14.10 -5.15 -6.02
N HIS A 7 -14.77 -6.29 -5.99
CA HIS A 7 -15.84 -6.65 -5.07
C HIS A 7 -15.30 -6.90 -3.66
N ARG A 8 -16.06 -6.38 -2.69
CA ARG A 8 -16.37 -6.91 -1.35
C ARG A 8 -15.21 -7.25 -0.39
N ALA A 9 -15.04 -6.32 0.56
CA ALA A 9 -15.33 -6.51 1.99
C ALA A 9 -14.86 -7.81 2.66
N LEU A 10 -13.80 -7.67 3.46
CA LEU A 10 -13.46 -8.34 4.74
C LEU A 10 -11.96 -8.14 4.87
N VAL A 11 -11.48 -7.43 5.89
CA VAL A 11 -10.06 -7.00 6.05
C VAL A 11 -9.12 -8.09 5.52
N PRO A 12 -8.56 -7.91 4.31
CA PRO A 12 -7.85 -9.00 3.66
C PRO A 12 -6.57 -9.28 4.44
N GLY A 13 -6.11 -10.53 4.45
CA GLY A 13 -4.79 -10.87 4.98
C GLY A 13 -3.66 -10.02 4.37
N GLU A 14 -3.90 -9.37 3.25
CA GLU A 14 -3.01 -8.38 2.61
C GLU A 14 -2.70 -7.16 3.49
N VAL A 15 -3.60 -6.70 4.37
CA VAL A 15 -3.28 -5.60 5.30
C VAL A 15 -2.19 -6.01 6.29
N VAL A 16 -2.09 -7.30 6.63
CA VAL A 16 -0.95 -7.82 7.40
C VAL A 16 0.32 -7.82 6.56
N LEU A 17 0.23 -8.07 5.25
CA LEU A 17 1.39 -7.97 4.35
C LEU A 17 1.95 -6.55 4.28
N PHE A 18 1.12 -5.53 4.49
CA PHE A 18 1.60 -4.15 4.56
C PHE A 18 2.66 -3.99 5.65
N THR A 19 2.47 -4.63 6.82
CA THR A 19 3.45 -4.60 7.90
C THR A 19 4.73 -5.39 7.62
N ARG A 20 4.73 -6.23 6.59
CA ARG A 20 5.93 -6.95 6.11
C ARG A 20 6.72 -6.11 5.10
N LEU A 21 6.15 -5.05 4.54
CA LEU A 21 6.82 -4.20 3.58
C LEU A 21 7.83 -3.27 4.28
N PRO A 22 9.04 -3.11 3.72
CA PRO A 22 10.05 -2.24 4.28
C PRO A 22 9.58 -0.78 4.24
N GLY A 23 9.42 -0.16 5.41
CA GLY A 23 8.95 1.22 5.54
C GLY A 23 7.47 1.36 5.91
N LEU A 24 6.68 0.28 5.88
CA LEU A 24 5.34 0.24 6.49
C LEU A 24 5.41 -0.46 7.84
N GLY A 25 5.64 0.31 8.89
CA GLY A 25 5.41 -0.19 10.24
C GLY A 25 3.90 -0.36 10.54
N PRO A 26 3.52 -1.06 11.62
CA PRO A 26 2.13 -1.26 12.01
C PRO A 26 1.34 0.04 12.20
N LYS A 27 1.99 1.12 12.66
CA LYS A 27 1.37 2.47 12.74
C LYS A 27 1.02 3.04 11.36
N THR A 28 1.93 2.90 10.40
CA THR A 28 1.72 3.39 9.04
C THR A 28 0.65 2.57 8.33
N ALA A 29 0.73 1.23 8.38
CA ALA A 29 -0.26 0.36 7.76
C ALA A 29 -1.67 0.69 8.24
N ARG A 30 -1.82 0.95 9.55
CA ARG A 30 -3.09 1.41 10.12
C ARG A 30 -3.51 2.79 9.63
N LYS A 31 -2.58 3.75 9.52
CA LYS A 31 -2.86 5.08 8.93
C LYS A 31 -3.31 4.98 7.48
N ILE A 32 -2.63 4.20 6.66
CA ILE A 32 -2.99 3.99 5.26
C ILE A 32 -4.41 3.40 5.17
N TRP A 33 -4.70 2.42 6.00
CA TRP A 33 -6.04 1.84 6.06
C TRP A 33 -7.11 2.83 6.53
N GLN A 34 -6.84 3.62 7.58
CA GLN A 34 -7.83 4.56 8.15
C GLN A 34 -7.99 5.85 7.34
N GLU A 35 -6.91 6.41 6.81
CA GLU A 35 -6.89 7.69 6.09
C GLU A 35 -7.18 7.51 4.61
N LEU A 36 -6.64 6.47 3.98
CA LEU A 36 -6.77 6.23 2.54
C LEU A 36 -7.77 5.12 2.22
N GLY A 37 -8.24 4.35 3.21
CA GLY A 37 -9.17 3.24 2.98
C GLY A 37 -8.55 2.04 2.26
N ILE A 38 -7.23 2.04 2.08
CA ILE A 38 -6.51 1.04 1.27
C ILE A 38 -6.45 -0.28 2.02
N THR A 39 -6.89 -1.35 1.37
CA THR A 39 -6.95 -2.68 1.97
C THR A 39 -6.24 -3.76 1.16
N THR A 40 -5.88 -3.46 -0.09
CA THR A 40 -5.24 -4.42 -1.01
C THR A 40 -3.87 -3.93 -1.49
N LEU A 41 -3.01 -4.86 -1.92
CA LEU A 41 -1.69 -4.50 -2.46
C LEU A 41 -1.77 -3.65 -3.74
N GLU A 42 -2.81 -3.87 -4.56
CA GLU A 42 -3.04 -3.10 -5.78
C GLU A 42 -3.38 -1.63 -5.47
N GLU A 43 -4.28 -1.40 -4.52
CA GLU A 43 -4.60 -0.06 -4.06
C GLU A 43 -3.39 0.62 -3.40
N LEU A 44 -2.57 -0.16 -2.68
CA LEU A 44 -1.33 0.34 -2.09
C LEU A 44 -0.33 0.77 -3.17
N ARG A 45 -0.19 -0.03 -4.24
CA ARG A 45 0.63 0.31 -5.42
C ARG A 45 0.14 1.59 -6.07
N GLN A 46 -1.15 1.67 -6.40
CA GLN A 46 -1.76 2.86 -6.98
C GLN A 46 -1.52 4.09 -6.10
N ALA A 47 -1.72 3.98 -4.79
CA ALA A 47 -1.48 5.10 -3.87
C ALA A 47 -0.01 5.48 -3.74
N ALA A 48 0.92 4.54 -3.91
CA ALA A 48 2.35 4.82 -3.99
C ALA A 48 2.70 5.53 -5.30
N GLU A 49 2.12 5.11 -6.42
CA GLU A 49 2.30 5.74 -7.75
C GLU A 49 1.69 7.15 -7.81
N ASP A 50 0.53 7.37 -7.19
CA ASP A 50 -0.14 8.67 -7.03
C ASP A 50 0.50 9.56 -5.94
N GLU A 51 1.65 9.16 -5.41
CA GLU A 51 2.41 9.95 -4.43
C GLU A 51 1.56 10.29 -3.18
N ARG A 52 0.58 9.42 -2.85
CA ARG A 52 -0.32 9.61 -1.70
C ARG A 52 0.34 9.12 -0.42
N LEU A 53 1.22 8.13 -0.52
CA LEU A 53 1.89 7.56 0.64
C LEU A 53 2.90 8.55 1.25
N ARG A 54 3.66 9.28 0.42
CA ARG A 54 4.57 10.33 0.89
C ARG A 54 3.89 11.53 1.56
N ARG A 55 2.58 11.70 1.34
CA ARG A 55 1.77 12.74 2.01
C ARG A 55 1.45 12.37 3.46
N LEU A 56 1.60 11.09 3.83
CA LEU A 56 1.39 10.65 5.21
C LEU A 56 2.63 10.93 6.06
N ALA A 57 2.42 11.60 7.20
CA ALA A 57 3.48 11.86 8.16
C ALA A 57 4.19 10.57 8.61
N GLY A 58 5.48 10.46 8.31
CA GLY A 58 6.31 9.28 8.57
C GLY A 58 6.70 8.48 7.32
N LEU A 59 6.06 8.72 6.17
CA LEU A 59 6.47 8.18 4.88
C LEU A 59 7.09 9.30 4.03
N GLY A 60 8.38 9.19 3.76
CA GLY A 60 9.05 10.03 2.76
C GLY A 60 9.11 9.35 1.41
N ALA A 61 9.52 10.09 0.37
CA ALA A 61 9.70 9.58 -0.99
C ALA A 61 10.56 8.31 -1.03
N ARG A 62 11.64 8.26 -0.24
CA ARG A 62 12.54 7.09 -0.15
C ARG A 62 11.85 5.84 0.41
N SER A 63 10.89 6.00 1.32
CA SER A 63 10.12 4.86 1.83
C SER A 63 9.13 4.40 0.76
N GLU A 64 8.45 5.34 0.10
CA GLU A 64 7.52 5.07 -0.99
C GLU A 64 8.18 4.28 -2.14
N GLU A 65 9.36 4.69 -2.61
CA GLU A 65 10.12 3.94 -3.62
C GLU A 65 10.44 2.51 -3.20
N LYS A 66 10.83 2.30 -1.93
CA LYS A 66 11.10 0.95 -1.40
C LYS A 66 9.85 0.09 -1.37
N ILE A 67 8.72 0.69 -1.03
CA ILE A 67 7.41 0.02 -1.01
C ILE A 67 7.02 -0.37 -2.43
N LEU A 68 7.13 0.56 -3.39
CA LEU A 68 6.90 0.31 -4.81
C LEU A 68 7.79 -0.80 -5.36
N ALA A 69 9.09 -0.78 -5.04
CA ALA A 69 10.03 -1.82 -5.44
C ALA A 69 9.66 -3.19 -4.84
N ALA A 70 9.30 -3.25 -3.56
CA ALA A 70 8.86 -4.48 -2.90
C ALA A 70 7.54 -5.01 -3.48
N LEU A 71 6.59 -4.12 -3.81
CA LEU A 71 5.32 -4.45 -4.46
C LEU A 71 5.51 -4.92 -5.91
N SER A 72 6.54 -4.42 -6.61
CA SER A 72 6.91 -4.92 -7.94
C SER A 72 7.58 -6.27 -7.89
N ALA A 73 8.50 -6.49 -6.96
CA ALA A 73 9.13 -7.79 -6.77
C ALA A 73 8.12 -8.87 -6.33
N ALA A 74 7.09 -8.52 -5.55
CA ALA A 74 6.05 -9.46 -5.14
C ALA A 74 5.00 -9.76 -6.24
N ALA A 75 4.95 -8.95 -7.30
CA ALA A 75 4.05 -9.14 -8.44
C ALA A 75 4.66 -9.99 -9.57
N GLU A 76 5.96 -10.31 -9.47
CA GLU A 76 6.62 -11.23 -10.39
C GLU A 76 6.55 -12.66 -9.81
N PRO A 77 6.00 -13.64 -10.56
CA PRO A 77 5.85 -15.03 -10.13
C PRO A 77 7.17 -15.82 -10.11
#